data_AF-A0A955FU89-F1
#
_entry.id   AF-A0A955FU89-F1
#
_cell.length_a   1.000
_cell.length_b   1.000
_cell.length_c   1.000
_cell.angle_alpha   90.00
_cell.angle_beta   90.00
_cell.angle_gamma   90.00
#
_symmetry.space_group_name_H-M   'P 1'
#
loop_
_entity.id
_entity.type
_entity.pdbx_description
1 polymer ?
#
loop_
_entity_poly.entity_id
_entity_poly.type
_entity_poly.pdbx_seq_one_letter_code
_entity_poly.pdbx_strand_id
1 'polypeptide(L)'
;MDPFNPQPTPQTPPHAQPGGMDQPVPASTLPQPVPLSSVSSSSPHQYSNDYLDQIAVAPPSKAPNKFAVIGLIAGVLIAATFALILITSAGGPDSTSQIATIKARVTTLQTVSTEQQKRLNENDIATANATLSSTLATMKTDITGLSSKKTDDAKKASATESAYSTKLSTTLADASQRGTLDRQYTVQMTYELTVLRGMLVKLKSSSKSSKITTFATTSIANIDLILQQYNSFSATKS
;
A
#
# COMPACT_ATOMS: atom_id res chain seq x y z
N MET A 1 -52.72 21.11 40.03
CA MET A 1 -53.17 22.37 40.66
C MET A 1 -51.90 23.01 41.18
N ASP A 2 -51.26 24.01 40.60
CA ASP A 2 -51.54 25.12 39.65
C ASP A 2 -50.20 25.43 38.90
N PRO A 3 -50.04 26.47 38.05
CA PRO A 3 -50.80 26.89 36.86
C PRO A 3 -49.89 27.17 35.62
N PHE A 4 -50.53 27.69 34.57
CA PHE A 4 -50.10 28.08 33.22
C PHE A 4 -48.91 29.06 33.04
N ASN A 5 -48.34 29.01 31.81
CA ASN A 5 -47.90 30.11 30.90
C ASN A 5 -46.36 30.36 30.72
N PRO A 6 -45.90 30.99 29.60
CA PRO A 6 -45.71 30.40 28.27
C PRO A 6 -44.29 30.60 27.68
N GLN A 7 -44.08 30.00 26.50
CA GLN A 7 -42.89 30.03 25.63
C GLN A 7 -42.73 31.35 24.84
N PRO A 8 -41.50 31.76 24.47
CA PRO A 8 -41.26 32.61 23.29
C PRO A 8 -40.48 31.89 22.18
N THR A 9 -41.00 32.00 20.96
CA THR A 9 -40.42 31.61 19.66
C THR A 9 -39.32 32.57 19.19
N PRO A 10 -38.31 32.09 18.45
CA PRO A 10 -37.56 32.93 17.49
C PRO A 10 -38.18 32.85 16.09
N GLN A 11 -38.40 34.03 15.51
CA GLN A 11 -39.01 34.28 14.20
C GLN A 11 -38.05 34.02 13.03
N THR A 12 -38.58 33.45 11.96
CA THR A 12 -38.00 33.39 10.60
C THR A 12 -38.16 34.73 9.88
N PRO A 13 -37.18 35.17 9.05
CA PRO A 13 -37.42 36.23 8.07
C PRO A 13 -38.03 35.69 6.76
N PRO A 14 -38.78 36.51 6.00
CA PRO A 14 -39.77 36.05 5.03
C PRO A 14 -39.26 36.05 3.58
N HIS A 15 -39.75 35.07 2.81
CA HIS A 15 -39.83 35.15 1.34
C HIS A 15 -41.11 35.88 0.92
N ALA A 16 -40.99 36.83 -0.02
CA ALA A 16 -42.11 37.32 -0.83
C ALA A 16 -41.62 37.89 -2.18
N GLN A 17 -42.04 37.25 -3.28
CA GLN A 17 -42.36 37.84 -4.60
C GLN A 17 -43.91 37.96 -4.65
N PRO A 18 -44.62 38.76 -5.50
CA PRO A 18 -44.44 38.80 -6.98
C PRO A 18 -44.89 40.10 -7.73
N GLY A 19 -44.56 40.18 -9.04
CA GLY A 19 -45.43 40.77 -10.08
C GLY A 19 -44.97 42.04 -10.81
N GLY A 20 -44.97 42.01 -12.16
CA GLY A 20 -45.23 43.19 -13.00
C GLY A 20 -44.32 43.47 -14.22
N MET A 21 -44.79 43.04 -15.39
CA MET A 21 -44.82 43.72 -16.72
C MET A 21 -43.57 44.27 -17.44
N ASP A 22 -43.46 43.87 -18.71
CA ASP A 22 -42.63 44.36 -19.82
C ASP A 22 -42.57 45.89 -20.01
N GLN A 23 -41.39 46.43 -20.37
CA GLN A 23 -41.18 47.41 -21.48
C GLN A 23 -39.69 47.82 -21.64
N PRO A 24 -39.27 48.38 -22.80
CA PRO A 24 -38.04 48.02 -23.49
C PRO A 24 -36.87 48.98 -23.26
N VAL A 25 -35.65 48.46 -23.38
CA VAL A 25 -34.42 49.25 -23.48
C VAL A 25 -34.20 49.74 -24.92
N PRO A 26 -33.82 51.01 -25.14
CA PRO A 26 -33.66 51.61 -26.47
C PRO A 26 -32.35 51.19 -27.15
N ALA A 27 -32.43 51.01 -28.48
CA ALA A 27 -31.33 50.76 -29.39
C ALA A 27 -30.62 52.07 -29.81
N SER A 28 -29.29 52.05 -29.85
CA SER A 28 -28.38 53.03 -30.49
C SER A 28 -26.98 52.39 -30.45
N THR A 29 -26.13 52.28 -31.48
CA THR A 29 -26.05 52.75 -32.86
C THR A 29 -24.91 51.95 -33.52
N LEU A 30 -25.08 51.55 -34.79
CA LEU A 30 -24.10 50.81 -35.60
C LEU A 30 -22.80 51.60 -35.88
N PRO A 31 -21.65 50.93 -36.09
CA PRO A 31 -20.54 51.50 -36.85
C PRO A 31 -20.76 51.33 -38.37
N GLN A 32 -20.61 52.41 -39.14
CA GLN A 32 -20.63 52.45 -40.61
C GLN A 32 -19.28 52.00 -41.24
N PRO A 33 -19.28 51.57 -42.52
CA PRO A 33 -18.12 51.01 -43.22
C PRO A 33 -17.28 52.05 -43.99
N VAL A 34 -15.97 51.79 -44.16
CA VAL A 34 -15.06 52.50 -45.09
C VAL A 34 -14.07 51.51 -45.75
N PRO A 35 -13.50 51.84 -46.95
CA PRO A 35 -13.43 50.92 -48.09
C PRO A 35 -12.10 50.19 -48.33
N LEU A 36 -12.18 49.25 -49.29
CA LEU A 36 -11.19 48.31 -49.80
C LEU A 36 -9.92 48.98 -50.37
N SER A 37 -8.75 48.48 -49.97
CA SER A 37 -7.50 48.55 -50.76
C SER A 37 -6.68 47.30 -50.51
N SER A 38 -6.26 46.69 -51.61
CA SER A 38 -5.78 45.32 -51.79
C SER A 38 -4.38 45.03 -51.22
N VAL A 39 -4.22 43.87 -50.58
CA VAL A 39 -3.02 43.04 -50.76
C VAL A 39 -3.40 41.56 -50.74
N SER A 40 -2.86 40.84 -51.72
CA SER A 40 -3.21 39.49 -52.12
C SER A 40 -2.73 38.40 -51.15
N SER A 41 -3.53 37.36 -50.93
CA SER A 41 -3.05 35.96 -50.95
C SER A 41 -4.21 34.96 -50.95
N SER A 42 -4.12 34.08 -51.93
CA SER A 42 -4.83 32.84 -52.19
C SER A 42 -5.14 31.96 -50.98
N SER A 43 -6.40 31.50 -50.88
CA SER A 43 -6.81 30.08 -51.02
C SER A 43 -7.98 29.72 -50.07
N PRO A 44 -8.97 28.96 -50.57
CA PRO A 44 -10.18 28.60 -49.82
C PRO A 44 -9.96 27.33 -48.97
N HIS A 45 -10.60 27.34 -47.79
CA HIS A 45 -10.95 26.18 -46.95
C HIS A 45 -9.85 25.14 -46.62
N GLN A 46 -9.35 25.18 -45.38
CA GLN A 46 -9.16 23.97 -44.57
C GLN A 46 -9.35 24.32 -43.10
N TYR A 47 -10.57 24.09 -42.58
CA TYR A 47 -10.70 23.79 -41.17
C TYR A 47 -10.13 22.38 -40.99
N SER A 48 -8.89 22.30 -40.52
CA SER A 48 -8.26 21.03 -40.19
C SER A 48 -9.16 20.27 -39.24
N ASN A 49 -9.31 18.97 -39.49
CA ASN A 49 -10.05 18.00 -38.67
C ASN A 49 -9.50 17.85 -37.24
N ASP A 50 -8.67 18.77 -36.76
CA ASP A 50 -8.00 18.79 -35.46
C ASP A 50 -9.00 18.88 -34.29
N TYR A 51 -10.17 19.49 -34.49
CA TYR A 51 -11.22 19.50 -33.47
C TYR A 51 -11.92 18.13 -33.32
N LEU A 52 -11.90 17.28 -34.36
CA LEU A 52 -12.43 15.91 -34.27
C LEU A 52 -11.45 14.97 -33.55
N ASP A 53 -10.14 15.22 -33.63
CA ASP A 53 -9.14 14.46 -32.86
C ASP A 53 -9.05 14.92 -31.40
N GLN A 54 -9.59 16.10 -31.07
CA GLN A 54 -9.56 16.64 -29.70
C GLN A 54 -10.60 16.01 -28.75
N ILE A 55 -11.43 15.07 -29.25
CA ILE A 55 -12.32 14.23 -28.45
C ILE A 55 -12.02 12.74 -28.65
N ALA A 56 -10.82 12.40 -29.14
CA ALA A 56 -10.34 11.05 -29.04
C ALA A 56 -10.05 10.78 -27.55
N VAL A 57 -11.01 10.13 -26.88
CA VAL A 57 -10.77 9.47 -25.59
C VAL A 57 -9.48 8.68 -25.74
N ALA A 58 -8.46 9.03 -24.96
CA ALA A 58 -7.20 8.30 -24.95
C ALA A 58 -7.54 6.80 -24.83
N PRO A 59 -6.98 5.93 -25.68
CA PRO A 59 -7.33 4.51 -25.67
C PRO A 59 -7.20 4.01 -24.23
N PRO A 60 -8.16 3.21 -23.74
CA PRO A 60 -8.16 2.75 -22.35
C PRO A 60 -6.78 2.20 -22.05
N SER A 61 -6.07 2.89 -21.15
CA SER A 61 -4.75 2.48 -20.70
C SER A 61 -4.86 1.02 -20.32
N LYS A 62 -4.19 0.14 -21.09
CA LYS A 62 -4.18 -1.30 -20.79
C LYS A 62 -3.82 -1.40 -19.32
N ALA A 63 -4.74 -1.93 -18.52
CA ALA A 63 -4.54 -2.10 -17.09
C ALA A 63 -3.12 -2.64 -16.91
N PRO A 64 -2.22 -1.90 -16.23
CA PRO A 64 -0.81 -2.25 -16.23
C PRO A 64 -0.70 -3.69 -15.74
N ASN A 65 0.05 -4.51 -16.48
CA ASN A 65 0.29 -5.90 -16.11
C ASN A 65 0.58 -5.95 -14.61
N LYS A 66 -0.21 -6.72 -13.86
CA LYS A 66 -0.17 -6.76 -12.39
C LYS A 66 1.26 -7.00 -11.89
N PHE A 67 2.05 -7.71 -12.69
CA PHE A 67 3.46 -8.01 -12.51
C PHE A 67 4.43 -6.84 -12.74
N ALA A 68 4.11 -5.87 -13.60
CA ALA A 68 4.94 -4.69 -13.85
C ALA A 68 4.96 -3.72 -12.66
N VAL A 69 3.86 -3.62 -11.91
CA VAL A 69 3.80 -2.76 -10.72
C VAL A 69 4.43 -3.42 -9.49
N ILE A 70 4.56 -4.76 -9.48
CA ILE A 70 5.32 -5.49 -8.46
C ILE A 70 6.83 -5.26 -8.65
N GLY A 71 7.30 -5.04 -9.90
CA GLY A 71 8.72 -4.99 -10.23
C GLY A 71 9.48 -3.74 -9.73
N LEU A 72 8.88 -2.55 -9.77
CA LEU A 72 9.64 -1.31 -9.53
C LEU A 72 9.93 -1.04 -8.04
N ILE A 73 9.05 -1.47 -7.13
CA ILE A 73 9.16 -1.16 -5.71
C ILE A 73 9.77 -2.35 -4.90
N ALA A 74 9.80 -3.56 -5.46
CA ALA A 74 10.46 -4.71 -4.85
C ALA A 74 12.00 -4.71 -5.00
N GLY A 75 12.54 -4.06 -6.04
CA GLY A 75 13.96 -4.18 -6.44
C GLY A 75 15.00 -3.84 -5.36
N VAL A 76 14.71 -2.87 -4.47
CA VAL A 76 15.65 -2.45 -3.41
C VAL A 76 15.57 -3.34 -2.16
N LEU A 77 14.41 -3.93 -1.89
CA LEU A 77 14.19 -4.77 -0.71
C LEU A 77 14.66 -6.22 -0.91
N ILE A 78 14.63 -6.70 -2.15
CA ILE A 78 15.11 -8.04 -2.54
C ILE A 78 16.58 -8.28 -2.12
N ALA A 79 17.47 -7.29 -2.29
CA ALA A 79 18.90 -7.46 -2.06
C ALA A 79 19.28 -7.79 -0.60
N ALA A 80 18.63 -7.14 0.38
CA ALA A 80 18.90 -7.42 1.79
C ALA A 80 18.33 -8.77 2.23
N THR A 81 17.20 -9.17 1.64
CA THR A 81 16.60 -10.50 1.86
C THR A 81 17.51 -11.61 1.30
N PHE A 82 18.16 -11.39 0.15
CA PHE A 82 19.20 -12.30 -0.36
C PHE A 82 20.43 -12.38 0.55
N ALA A 83 20.90 -11.26 1.10
CA ALA A 83 22.03 -11.25 2.03
C ALA A 83 21.75 -12.11 3.28
N LEU A 84 20.51 -12.11 3.77
CA LEU A 84 20.10 -12.93 4.91
C LEU A 84 20.13 -14.44 4.59
N ILE A 85 19.72 -14.82 3.38
CA ILE A 85 19.82 -16.20 2.90
C ILE A 85 21.29 -16.63 2.83
N LEU A 86 22.18 -15.75 2.34
CA LEU A 86 23.62 -16.01 2.25
C LEU A 86 24.29 -16.25 3.61
N ILE A 87 23.89 -15.51 4.65
CA ILE A 87 24.37 -15.74 6.03
C ILE A 87 24.06 -17.17 6.49
N THR A 88 22.93 -17.75 6.08
CA THR A 88 22.54 -19.12 6.43
C THR A 88 23.09 -20.21 5.50
N SER A 89 23.77 -19.85 4.42
CA SER A 89 24.33 -20.80 3.45
C SER A 89 25.86 -20.90 3.50
N ALA A 90 26.56 -19.90 4.05
CA ALA A 90 28.03 -19.85 4.06
C ALA A 90 28.70 -20.82 5.07
N GLY A 91 27.96 -21.42 6.01
CA GLY A 91 28.52 -22.22 7.11
C GLY A 91 28.03 -23.67 7.24
N GLY A 92 27.31 -24.21 6.25
CA GLY A 92 26.64 -25.50 6.36
C GLY A 92 25.29 -25.43 7.14
N PRO A 93 24.61 -26.56 7.36
CA PRO A 93 23.26 -26.62 7.94
C PRO A 93 23.26 -26.42 9.47
N ASP A 94 23.81 -25.32 9.97
CA ASP A 94 23.74 -25.00 11.39
C ASP A 94 22.33 -24.48 11.76
N SER A 95 21.66 -25.16 12.68
CA SER A 95 20.33 -24.79 13.15
C SER A 95 20.35 -23.50 14.00
N THR A 96 21.46 -23.22 14.69
CA THR A 96 21.61 -22.04 15.55
C THR A 96 21.66 -20.76 14.74
N SER A 97 22.45 -20.72 13.67
CA SER A 97 22.53 -19.58 12.76
C SER A 97 21.19 -19.37 12.03
N GLN A 98 20.52 -20.44 11.61
CA GLN A 98 19.17 -20.36 11.03
C GLN A 98 18.14 -19.80 12.02
N ILE A 99 18.12 -20.29 13.27
CA ILE A 99 17.25 -19.79 14.34
C ILE A 99 17.52 -18.31 14.61
N ALA A 100 18.79 -17.91 14.67
CA ALA A 100 19.17 -16.52 14.90
C ALA A 100 18.67 -15.60 13.77
N THR A 101 18.84 -16.04 12.53
CA THR A 101 18.36 -15.34 11.33
C THR A 101 16.84 -15.23 11.31
N ILE A 102 16.12 -16.34 11.52
CA ILE A 102 14.65 -16.35 11.54
C ILE A 102 14.14 -15.47 12.67
N LYS A 103 14.77 -15.49 13.86
CA LYS A 103 14.39 -14.63 14.98
C LYS A 103 14.53 -13.15 14.63
N ALA A 104 15.63 -12.77 13.99
CA ALA A 104 15.85 -11.40 13.54
C ALA A 104 14.76 -10.99 12.55
N ARG A 105 14.46 -11.84 11.55
CA ARG A 105 13.40 -11.59 10.56
C ARG A 105 12.03 -11.42 11.20
N VAL A 106 11.63 -12.35 12.07
CA VAL A 106 10.33 -12.31 12.76
C VAL A 106 10.21 -11.03 13.58
N THR A 107 11.30 -10.63 14.25
CA THR A 107 11.33 -9.38 15.03
C THR A 107 11.12 -8.16 14.13
N THR A 108 11.83 -8.08 13.00
CA THR A 108 11.68 -6.97 12.05
C THR A 108 10.26 -6.89 11.50
N LEU A 109 9.73 -8.01 11.01
CA LEU A 109 8.39 -8.05 10.44
C LEU A 109 7.32 -7.73 11.50
N GLN A 110 7.52 -8.14 12.76
CA GLN A 110 6.62 -7.80 13.85
C GLN A 110 6.61 -6.28 14.08
N THR A 111 7.80 -5.66 14.13
CA THR A 111 7.95 -4.21 14.30
C THR A 111 7.23 -3.47 13.17
N VAL A 112 7.51 -3.83 11.91
CA VAL A 112 6.88 -3.17 10.76
C VAL A 112 5.37 -3.39 10.74
N SER A 113 4.90 -4.61 11.00
CA SER A 113 3.47 -4.92 11.08
C SER A 113 2.78 -4.07 12.17
N THR A 114 3.42 -3.90 13.32
CA THR A 114 2.89 -3.06 14.42
C THR A 114 2.88 -1.58 14.05
N GLU A 115 3.97 -1.06 13.47
CA GLU A 115 4.10 0.35 13.08
C GLU A 115 3.08 0.76 12.02
N GLN A 116 2.77 -0.13 11.07
CA GLN A 116 1.87 0.17 9.97
C GLN A 116 0.39 -0.03 10.33
N GLN A 117 0.06 -0.71 11.43
CA GLN A 117 -1.33 -1.07 11.78
C GLN A 117 -2.30 0.12 11.73
N LYS A 118 -1.89 1.28 12.26
CA LYS A 118 -2.74 2.49 12.32
C LYS A 118 -2.77 3.30 11.01
N ARG A 119 -1.94 2.92 10.04
CA ARG A 119 -1.74 3.63 8.77
C ARG A 119 -2.45 2.94 7.61
N LEU A 120 -2.83 1.68 7.80
CA LEU A 120 -3.59 0.91 6.84
C LEU A 120 -5.05 1.37 6.80
N ASN A 121 -5.57 1.65 5.60
CA ASN A 121 -6.91 2.23 5.44
C ASN A 121 -7.95 1.17 5.08
N GLU A 122 -7.57 0.14 4.32
CA GLU A 122 -8.43 -0.98 3.97
C GLU A 122 -8.63 -1.92 5.17
N ASN A 123 -9.88 -2.08 5.61
CA ASN A 123 -10.23 -2.83 6.82
C ASN A 123 -9.74 -4.28 6.78
N ASP A 124 -9.88 -4.95 5.64
CA ASP A 124 -9.42 -6.33 5.46
C ASP A 124 -7.90 -6.45 5.60
N ILE A 125 -7.14 -5.48 5.06
CA ILE A 125 -5.68 -5.45 5.20
C ILE A 125 -5.31 -5.14 6.66
N ALA A 126 -5.97 -4.19 7.30
CA ALA A 126 -5.73 -3.84 8.69
C ALA A 126 -6.03 -5.03 9.64
N THR A 127 -7.09 -5.80 9.35
CA THR A 127 -7.45 -7.01 10.11
C THR A 127 -6.42 -8.11 9.91
N ALA A 128 -6.07 -8.42 8.66
CA ALA A 128 -5.03 -9.40 8.35
C ALA A 128 -3.67 -9.02 8.96
N ASN A 129 -3.34 -7.72 8.98
CA ASN A 129 -2.14 -7.22 9.62
C ASN A 129 -2.16 -7.38 11.15
N ALA A 130 -3.30 -7.18 11.80
CA ALA A 130 -3.44 -7.41 13.24
C ALA A 130 -3.21 -8.89 13.59
N THR A 131 -3.80 -9.80 12.79
CA THR A 131 -3.55 -11.24 12.89
C THR A 131 -2.08 -11.58 12.67
N LEU A 132 -1.44 -10.96 11.68
CA LEU A 132 -0.02 -11.13 11.40
C LEU A 132 0.86 -10.64 12.55
N SER A 133 0.61 -9.44 13.08
CA SER A 133 1.32 -8.87 14.24
C SER A 133 1.27 -9.82 15.44
N SER A 134 0.08 -10.34 15.76
CA SER A 134 -0.10 -11.31 16.86
C SER A 134 0.66 -12.61 16.59
N THR A 135 0.54 -13.16 15.37
CA THR A 135 1.25 -14.38 14.96
C THR A 135 2.76 -14.22 15.08
N LEU A 136 3.32 -13.11 14.58
CA LEU A 136 4.75 -12.84 14.66
C LEU A 136 5.22 -12.62 16.11
N ALA A 137 4.40 -12.02 16.97
CA ALA A 137 4.70 -11.89 18.39
C ALA A 137 4.80 -13.26 19.09
N THR A 138 3.89 -14.18 18.79
CA THR A 138 3.95 -15.57 19.27
C THR A 138 5.19 -16.28 18.74
N MET A 139 5.44 -16.21 17.43
CA MET A 139 6.63 -16.80 16.81
C MET A 139 7.93 -16.26 17.42
N LYS A 140 7.99 -14.97 17.73
CA LYS A 140 9.15 -14.33 18.38
C LYS A 140 9.39 -14.91 19.77
N THR A 141 8.33 -15.12 20.54
CA THR A 141 8.41 -15.75 21.87
C THR A 141 8.93 -17.17 21.75
N ASP A 142 8.31 -17.98 20.89
CA ASP A 142 8.67 -19.39 20.70
C ASP A 142 10.12 -19.55 20.23
N ILE A 143 10.53 -18.81 19.19
CA ILE A 143 11.88 -18.91 18.65
C ILE A 143 12.94 -18.38 19.62
N THR A 144 12.59 -17.42 20.47
CA THR A 144 13.49 -16.94 21.54
C THR A 144 13.78 -18.08 22.52
N GLY A 145 12.76 -18.86 22.89
CA GLY A 145 12.91 -20.05 23.73
C GLY A 145 13.75 -21.17 23.10
N LEU A 146 13.92 -21.18 21.77
CA LEU A 146 14.77 -22.14 21.05
C LEU A 146 16.21 -21.65 20.87
N SER A 147 16.48 -20.36 21.03
CA SER A 147 17.79 -19.78 20.72
C SER A 147 18.79 -19.93 21.87
N SER A 148 19.87 -20.67 21.64
CA SER A 148 20.96 -20.89 22.61
C SER A 148 22.06 -19.82 22.46
N LYS A 149 22.02 -18.77 23.28
CA LYS A 149 23.01 -17.66 23.40
C LYS A 149 23.16 -16.72 22.19
N LYS A 150 23.73 -15.53 22.47
CA LYS A 150 24.12 -14.55 21.45
C LYS A 150 25.34 -15.09 20.69
N THR A 151 25.21 -15.27 19.38
CA THR A 151 26.29 -15.66 18.47
C THR A 151 26.68 -14.49 17.57
N ASP A 152 27.85 -14.55 16.94
CA ASP A 152 28.23 -13.56 15.93
C ASP A 152 27.26 -13.55 14.74
N ASP A 153 26.69 -14.71 14.39
CA ASP A 153 25.64 -14.83 13.39
C ASP A 153 24.38 -14.08 13.80
N ALA A 154 23.97 -14.16 15.08
CA ALA A 154 22.84 -13.39 15.58
C ALA A 154 23.08 -11.87 15.47
N LYS A 155 24.32 -11.42 15.71
CA LYS A 155 24.70 -10.02 15.54
C LYS A 155 24.68 -9.60 14.06
N LYS A 156 25.23 -10.42 13.16
CA LYS A 156 25.21 -10.17 11.71
C LYS A 156 23.80 -10.13 11.15
N ALA A 157 22.98 -11.13 11.48
CA ALA A 157 21.57 -11.18 11.08
C ALA A 157 20.81 -9.96 11.57
N SER A 158 20.98 -9.56 12.84
CA SER A 158 20.36 -8.35 13.38
C SER A 158 20.81 -7.07 12.68
N ALA A 159 22.08 -6.96 12.28
CA ALA A 159 22.58 -5.79 11.55
C ALA A 159 22.02 -5.72 10.13
N THR A 160 22.00 -6.85 9.41
CA THR A 160 21.38 -6.96 8.08
C THR A 160 19.89 -6.61 8.14
N GLU A 161 19.17 -7.14 9.13
CA GLU A 161 17.75 -6.87 9.36
C GLU A 161 17.48 -5.41 9.73
N SER A 162 18.34 -4.77 10.53
CA SER A 162 18.20 -3.35 10.86
C SER A 162 18.30 -2.46 9.61
N ALA A 163 19.30 -2.70 8.77
CA ALA A 163 19.45 -1.97 7.51
C ALA A 163 18.25 -2.20 6.57
N TYR A 164 17.74 -3.43 6.52
CA TYR A 164 16.52 -3.77 5.77
C TYR A 164 15.28 -3.06 6.33
N SER A 165 15.08 -3.10 7.65
CA SER A 165 13.94 -2.48 8.33
C SER A 165 13.86 -0.98 8.02
N THR A 166 14.99 -0.28 8.06
CA THR A 166 15.04 1.15 7.68
C THR A 166 14.56 1.37 6.25
N LYS A 167 15.04 0.57 5.28
CA LYS A 167 14.62 0.67 3.88
C LYS A 167 13.13 0.35 3.71
N LEU A 168 12.63 -0.67 4.40
CA LEU A 168 11.22 -1.06 4.34
C LEU A 168 10.33 0.06 4.92
N SER A 169 10.68 0.60 6.10
CA SER A 169 9.94 1.70 6.72
C SER A 169 9.94 2.96 5.86
N THR A 170 11.06 3.32 5.23
CA THR A 170 11.11 4.43 4.25
C THR A 170 10.21 4.15 3.05
N THR A 171 10.30 2.95 2.45
CA THR A 171 9.48 2.57 1.29
C THR A 171 7.98 2.68 1.58
N LEU A 172 7.57 2.21 2.76
CA LEU A 172 6.17 2.29 3.21
C LEU A 172 5.75 3.73 3.55
N ALA A 173 6.65 4.52 4.13
CA ALA A 173 6.40 5.94 4.36
C ALA A 173 6.17 6.70 3.05
N ASP A 174 6.99 6.47 2.03
CA ASP A 174 6.82 7.08 0.71
C ASP A 174 5.53 6.60 0.02
N ALA A 175 5.18 5.32 0.17
CA ALA A 175 3.93 4.79 -0.36
C ALA A 175 2.71 5.44 0.31
N SER A 176 2.79 5.72 1.61
CA SER A 176 1.78 6.46 2.36
C SER A 176 1.61 7.89 1.85
N GLN A 177 2.71 8.60 1.57
CA GLN A 177 2.65 9.93 0.95
C GLN A 177 2.03 9.91 -0.45
N ARG A 178 2.23 8.82 -1.19
CA ARG A 178 1.65 8.61 -2.53
C ARG A 178 0.23 8.03 -2.54
N GLY A 179 -0.38 7.79 -1.38
CA GLY A 179 -1.72 7.17 -1.29
C GLY A 179 -1.77 5.70 -1.76
N THR A 180 -0.63 5.00 -1.77
CA THR A 180 -0.48 3.62 -2.25
C THR A 180 -0.04 2.64 -1.16
N LEU A 181 -0.08 3.06 0.11
CA LEU A 181 0.43 2.31 1.25
C LEU A 181 -0.13 0.89 1.31
N ASP A 182 -1.45 0.73 1.34
CA ASP A 182 -2.12 -0.55 1.54
C ASP A 182 -1.66 -1.61 0.53
N ARG A 183 -1.69 -1.24 -0.75
CA ARG A 183 -1.21 -2.10 -1.83
C ARG A 183 0.27 -2.42 -1.69
N GLN A 184 1.09 -1.40 -1.43
CA GLN A 184 2.53 -1.57 -1.33
C GLN A 184 2.91 -2.44 -0.13
N TYR A 185 2.21 -2.25 0.98
CA TYR A 185 2.33 -3.01 2.20
C TYR A 185 2.01 -4.49 1.96
N THR A 186 0.85 -4.78 1.37
CA THR A 186 0.43 -6.16 1.08
C THR A 186 1.41 -6.87 0.15
N VAL A 187 1.88 -6.21 -0.91
CA VAL A 187 2.88 -6.78 -1.83
C VAL A 187 4.18 -7.12 -1.10
N GLN A 188 4.71 -6.18 -0.31
CA GLN A 188 5.96 -6.40 0.40
C GLN A 188 5.81 -7.49 1.47
N MET A 189 4.78 -7.42 2.31
CA MET A 189 4.58 -8.42 3.36
C MET A 189 4.32 -9.81 2.80
N THR A 190 3.63 -9.94 1.66
CA THR A 190 3.46 -11.22 0.97
C THR A 190 4.81 -11.80 0.55
N TYR A 191 5.68 -10.98 -0.07
CA TYR A 191 7.03 -11.39 -0.43
C TYR A 191 7.83 -11.82 0.80
N GLU A 192 7.81 -11.03 1.88
CA GLU A 192 8.61 -11.35 3.06
C GLU A 192 8.12 -12.53 3.88
N LEU A 193 6.81 -12.75 3.91
CA LEU A 193 6.24 -13.97 4.48
C LEU A 193 6.61 -15.19 3.66
N THR A 194 6.67 -15.08 2.33
CA THR A 194 7.13 -16.16 1.44
C THR A 194 8.58 -16.53 1.73
N VAL A 195 9.45 -15.54 1.92
CA VAL A 195 10.85 -15.79 2.29
C VAL A 195 10.96 -16.39 3.69
N LEU A 196 10.26 -15.83 4.68
CA LEU A 196 10.25 -16.36 6.04
C LEU A 196 9.79 -17.82 6.07
N ARG A 197 8.73 -18.14 5.32
CA ARG A 197 8.26 -19.51 5.11
C ARG A 197 9.36 -20.40 4.56
N GLY A 198 10.08 -19.95 3.52
CA GLY A 198 11.22 -20.69 2.95
C GLY A 198 12.33 -20.96 3.97
N MET A 199 12.67 -19.97 4.80
CA MET A 199 13.63 -20.15 5.89
C MET A 199 13.16 -21.17 6.93
N LEU A 200 11.87 -21.17 7.29
CA LEU A 200 11.28 -22.15 8.20
C LEU A 200 11.26 -23.56 7.61
N VAL A 201 10.98 -23.71 6.30
CA VAL A 201 11.06 -25.00 5.61
C VAL A 201 12.48 -25.54 5.65
N LYS A 202 13.49 -24.70 5.38
CA LYS A 202 14.90 -25.07 5.49
C LYS A 202 15.27 -25.47 6.92
N LEU A 203 14.87 -24.68 7.93
CA LEU A 203 15.09 -25.00 9.35
C LEU A 203 14.44 -26.34 9.73
N LYS A 204 13.20 -26.57 9.32
CA LYS A 204 12.46 -27.82 9.56
C LYS A 204 13.20 -29.01 8.96
N SER A 205 13.64 -28.90 7.70
CA SER A 205 14.30 -29.98 6.97
C SER A 205 15.71 -30.30 7.49
N SER A 206 16.42 -29.31 8.03
CA SER A 206 17.81 -29.45 8.50
C SER A 206 17.92 -29.80 9.98
N SER A 207 16.86 -29.61 10.77
CA SER A 207 16.90 -29.87 12.21
C SER A 207 16.44 -31.29 12.57
N LYS A 208 17.12 -31.90 13.55
CA LYS A 208 16.72 -33.16 14.18
C LYS A 208 15.93 -32.96 15.49
N SER A 209 15.75 -31.72 15.93
CA SER A 209 15.08 -31.40 17.20
C SER A 209 13.56 -31.32 17.01
N SER A 210 12.83 -32.16 17.74
CA SER A 210 11.35 -32.15 17.74
C SER A 210 10.78 -30.77 18.06
N LYS A 211 11.37 -30.03 19.01
CA LYS A 211 10.94 -28.66 19.35
C LYS A 211 11.08 -27.69 18.17
N ILE A 212 12.19 -27.77 17.43
CA ILE A 212 12.45 -26.93 16.26
C ILE A 212 11.49 -27.29 15.12
N THR A 213 11.29 -28.59 14.88
CA THR A 213 10.37 -29.09 13.84
C THR A 213 8.92 -28.69 14.12
N THR A 214 8.47 -28.77 15.37
CA THR A 214 7.13 -28.34 15.79
C THR A 214 6.96 -26.84 15.61
N PHE A 215 7.89 -26.04 16.14
CA PHE A 215 7.89 -24.59 15.94
C PHE A 215 7.81 -24.21 14.46
N ALA A 216 8.67 -24.80 13.62
CA ALA A 216 8.70 -24.50 12.20
C ALA A 216 7.41 -24.92 11.49
N THR A 217 6.85 -26.09 11.83
CA THR A 217 5.59 -26.58 11.23
C THR A 217 4.41 -25.67 11.58
N THR A 218 4.25 -25.32 12.85
CA THR A 218 3.19 -24.39 13.29
C THR A 218 3.35 -23.02 12.65
N SER A 219 4.58 -22.50 12.61
CA SER A 219 4.88 -21.20 11.99
C SER A 219 4.58 -21.18 10.49
N ILE A 220 4.93 -22.25 9.75
CA ILE A 220 4.61 -22.37 8.33
C ILE A 220 3.09 -22.35 8.10
N ALA A 221 2.33 -23.12 8.88
CA ALA A 221 0.87 -23.17 8.75
C ALA A 221 0.23 -21.80 9.03
N ASN A 222 0.68 -21.11 10.08
CA ASN A 222 0.17 -19.77 10.40
C ASN A 222 0.51 -18.74 9.31
N ILE A 223 1.72 -18.80 8.74
CA ILE A 223 2.11 -17.94 7.61
C ILE A 223 1.24 -18.23 6.38
N ASP A 224 0.97 -19.50 6.08
CA ASP A 224 0.13 -19.90 4.94
C ASP A 224 -1.30 -19.34 5.07
N LEU A 225 -1.87 -19.34 6.28
CA LEU A 225 -3.17 -18.71 6.56
C LEU A 225 -3.17 -17.20 6.33
N ILE A 226 -2.09 -16.49 6.68
CA ILE A 226 -1.98 -15.04 6.48
C ILE A 226 -1.79 -14.71 5.00
N LEU A 227 -0.95 -15.48 4.29
CA LEU A 227 -0.76 -15.34 2.85
C LEU A 227 -2.09 -15.54 2.10
N GLN A 228 -2.91 -16.49 2.53
CA GLN A 228 -4.25 -16.70 1.97
C GLN A 228 -5.17 -15.48 2.18
N GLN A 229 -5.13 -14.84 3.36
CA GLN A 229 -5.89 -13.62 3.63
C GLN A 229 -5.46 -12.45 2.72
N TYR A 230 -4.16 -12.23 2.55
CA TYR A 230 -3.64 -11.20 1.65
C TYR A 230 -3.97 -11.46 0.17
N ASN A 231 -3.93 -12.72 -0.26
CA ASN A 231 -4.32 -13.09 -1.63
C ASN A 231 -5.82 -12.89 -1.89
N SER A 232 -6.66 -13.16 -0.90
CA SER A 232 -8.12 -12.96 -1.01
C SER A 232 -8.47 -11.50 -1.25
N PHE A 233 -7.78 -10.56 -0.59
CA PHE A 233 -7.93 -9.12 -0.84
C PHE A 233 -7.54 -8.71 -2.27
N SER A 234 -6.47 -9.29 -2.82
CA SER A 234 -6.03 -8.97 -4.19
C SER A 234 -7.01 -9.46 -5.25
N ALA A 235 -7.76 -10.53 -4.98
CA ALA A 235 -8.73 -11.12 -5.89
C ALA A 235 -10.10 -10.41 -5.88
N THR A 236 -10.52 -9.84 -4.75
CA THR A 236 -11.83 -9.17 -4.63
C THR A 236 -11.85 -7.72 -5.10
N LYS A 237 -10.68 -7.10 -5.27
CA LYS A 237 -10.52 -5.70 -5.73
C LYS A 237 -9.92 -5.58 -7.15
N SER A 238 -9.82 -6.70 -7.89
CA SER A 238 -9.38 -6.76 -9.30
C SER A 238 -10.52 -6.51 -10.27
#